data_AF-A0A848DTZ9-F1
#
_entry.id   AF-A0A848DTZ9-F1
#
_cell.length_a   1.000
_cell.length_b   1.000
_cell.length_c   1.000
_cell.angle_alpha   90.00
_cell.angle_beta   90.00
_cell.angle_gamma   90.00
#
_symmetry.space_group_name_H-M   'P 1'
#
loop_
_entity.id
_entity.type
_entity.pdbx_description
1 polymer ?
#
loop_
_entity_poly.entity_id
_entity_poly.type
_entity_poly.pdbx_seq_one_letter_code
_entity_poly.pdbx_strand_id
1 'polypeptide(L)'
;MTPTPTSATTRPSSDDSVTFVRNYYGLLPGNVDAAFALLSPSAQAQSGGIEGYRRFYGGLSAVSVEGAQAVGANTVQATIVFQRQDGTTSRERYRFVVGQNSNGSTILQSFSRA
;
A
#
# COMPACT_ATOMS: atom_id res chain seq x y z
N MET A 1 -13.91 -29.56 -15.22
CA MET A 1 -13.03 -29.77 -14.05
C MET A 1 -13.02 -28.48 -13.26
N THR A 2 -13.51 -28.50 -12.02
CA THR A 2 -13.59 -27.35 -11.11
C THR A 2 -12.23 -27.17 -10.44
N PRO A 3 -11.57 -25.99 -10.48
CA PRO A 3 -10.34 -25.80 -9.72
C PRO A 3 -10.67 -25.75 -8.21
N THR A 4 -10.15 -26.71 -7.47
CA THR A 4 -10.11 -26.74 -6.01
C THR A 4 -9.32 -25.54 -5.50
N PRO A 5 -9.84 -24.69 -4.59
CA PRO A 5 -9.01 -23.71 -3.92
C PRO A 5 -8.11 -24.44 -2.93
N THR A 6 -6.85 -24.64 -3.29
CA THR A 6 -5.81 -25.06 -2.34
C THR A 6 -5.64 -23.93 -1.32
N SER A 7 -6.11 -24.15 -0.09
CA SER A 7 -5.71 -23.37 1.08
C SER A 7 -4.23 -23.64 1.37
N ALA A 8 -3.33 -23.09 0.56
CA ALA A 8 -1.97 -22.90 1.00
C ALA A 8 -2.00 -21.77 2.04
N THR A 9 -1.22 -21.91 3.10
CA THR A 9 -0.84 -20.80 3.98
C THR A 9 0.05 -19.88 3.14
N THR A 10 -0.54 -19.20 2.17
CA THR A 10 0.15 -18.59 1.03
C THR A 10 0.55 -17.21 1.43
N ARG A 11 1.81 -17.05 1.83
CA ARG A 11 2.49 -15.75 1.72
C ARG A 11 2.10 -15.12 0.38
N PRO A 12 1.62 -13.86 0.35
CA PRO A 12 1.06 -13.27 -0.86
C PRO A 12 2.08 -13.42 -2.00
N SER A 13 1.62 -13.91 -3.15
CA SER A 13 2.49 -14.01 -4.32
C SER A 13 2.94 -12.61 -4.71
N SER A 14 4.03 -12.51 -5.46
CA SER A 14 4.52 -11.24 -5.98
C SER A 14 3.43 -10.45 -6.72
N ASP A 15 2.58 -11.13 -7.50
CA ASP A 15 1.45 -10.52 -8.22
C ASP A 15 0.31 -10.04 -7.29
N ASP A 16 -0.03 -10.86 -6.27
CA ASP A 16 -1.00 -10.48 -5.23
C ASP A 16 -0.56 -9.22 -4.47
N SER A 17 0.75 -9.10 -4.22
CA SER A 17 1.32 -7.95 -3.53
C SER A 17 1.17 -6.67 -4.36
N VAL A 18 1.40 -6.72 -5.67
CA VAL A 18 1.23 -5.57 -6.57
C VAL A 18 -0.23 -5.15 -6.63
N THR A 19 -1.14 -6.12 -6.77
CA THR A 19 -2.58 -5.89 -6.78
C THR A 19 -3.05 -5.29 -5.46
N PHE A 20 -2.54 -5.78 -4.33
CA PHE A 20 -2.82 -5.23 -3.01
C PHE A 20 -2.40 -3.76 -2.90
N VAL A 21 -1.17 -3.41 -3.31
CA VAL A 21 -0.70 -2.02 -3.28
C VAL A 21 -1.55 -1.12 -4.18
N ARG A 22 -1.91 -1.58 -5.40
CA ARG A 22 -2.80 -0.80 -6.29
C ARG A 22 -4.18 -0.59 -5.65
N ASN A 23 -4.77 -1.63 -5.09
CA ASN A 23 -6.07 -1.53 -4.42
C ASN A 23 -6.02 -0.62 -3.18
N TYR A 24 -4.95 -0.72 -2.40
CA TYR A 24 -4.67 0.13 -1.25
C TYR A 24 -4.66 1.62 -1.62
N TYR A 25 -3.94 1.98 -2.67
CA TYR A 25 -3.88 3.37 -3.14
C TYR A 25 -5.16 3.83 -3.84
N GLY A 26 -5.95 2.91 -4.41
CA GLY A 26 -7.28 3.22 -4.95
C GLY A 26 -8.29 3.66 -3.88
N LEU A 27 -8.06 3.31 -2.62
CA LEU A 27 -8.86 3.83 -1.50
C LEU A 27 -8.52 5.28 -1.17
N LEU A 28 -7.33 5.76 -1.52
CA LEU A 28 -6.84 7.08 -1.14
C LEU A 28 -7.10 8.11 -2.26
N PRO A 29 -7.36 9.38 -1.93
CA PRO A 29 -7.47 9.96 -0.58
C PRO A 29 -8.87 9.84 0.06
N GLY A 30 -9.85 9.19 -0.59
CA GLY A 30 -11.25 9.18 -0.12
C GLY A 30 -11.52 8.36 1.15
N ASN A 31 -10.80 7.25 1.33
CA ASN A 31 -10.98 6.27 2.41
C ASN A 31 -9.65 6.03 3.15
N VAL A 32 -9.11 7.11 3.74
CA VAL A 32 -7.84 7.08 4.46
C VAL A 32 -7.84 6.11 5.64
N ASP A 33 -8.91 6.08 6.44
CA ASP A 33 -9.03 5.19 7.60
C ASP A 33 -8.95 3.71 7.21
N ALA A 34 -9.59 3.33 6.09
CA ALA A 34 -9.55 1.96 5.59
C ALA A 34 -8.14 1.59 5.10
N ALA A 35 -7.48 2.49 4.38
CA ALA A 35 -6.08 2.30 3.99
C ALA A 35 -5.16 2.25 5.22
N PHE A 36 -5.41 3.06 6.25
CA PHE A 36 -4.60 3.05 7.45
C PHE A 36 -4.74 1.74 8.25
N ALA A 37 -5.92 1.13 8.24
CA ALA A 37 -6.15 -0.18 8.86
C ALA A 37 -5.38 -1.33 8.18
N LEU A 38 -4.98 -1.16 6.93
CA LEU A 38 -4.18 -2.11 6.16
C LEU A 38 -2.66 -1.96 6.39
N LEU A 39 -2.23 -0.96 7.17
CA LEU A 39 -0.83 -0.77 7.57
C LEU A 39 -0.51 -1.58 8.83
N SER A 40 0.74 -2.03 8.95
CA SER A 40 1.23 -2.57 10.21
C SER A 40 1.30 -1.49 11.31
N PRO A 41 1.25 -1.86 12.61
CA PRO A 41 1.42 -0.91 13.71
C PRO A 41 2.70 -0.08 13.60
N SER A 42 3.79 -0.68 13.11
CA SER A 42 5.05 0.01 12.87
C SER A 42 4.96 1.01 11.72
N ALA A 43 4.30 0.66 10.61
CA ALA A 43 4.10 1.56 9.47
C ALA A 43 3.12 2.70 9.80
N GLN A 44 2.10 2.41 10.61
CA GLN A 44 1.19 3.39 11.19
C GLN A 44 1.94 4.40 12.06
N ALA A 45 2.79 3.92 12.98
CA ALA A 45 3.63 4.78 13.81
C ALA A 45 4.61 5.62 12.97
N GLN A 46 5.23 5.02 11.94
CA GLN A 46 6.14 5.71 11.02
C GLN A 46 5.44 6.85 10.24
N SER A 47 4.14 6.71 10.01
CA SER A 47 3.31 7.73 9.35
C SER A 47 2.91 8.89 10.27
N GLY A 48 3.30 8.85 11.55
CA GLY A 48 2.82 9.80 12.56
C GLY A 48 1.41 9.50 13.06
N GLY A 49 0.98 8.24 12.99
CA GLY A 49 -0.36 7.80 13.39
C GLY A 49 -1.45 8.18 12.37
N ILE A 50 -2.70 7.88 12.72
CA ILE A 50 -3.85 8.14 11.84
C ILE A 50 -4.01 9.64 11.55
N GLU A 51 -3.72 10.51 12.52
CA GLU A 51 -3.83 11.97 12.34
C GLU A 51 -2.80 12.51 11.35
N GLY A 52 -1.53 12.09 11.45
CA GLY A 52 -0.47 12.47 10.51
C GLY A 52 -0.76 11.95 9.11
N TYR A 53 -1.21 10.69 9.02
CA TYR A 53 -1.61 10.06 7.78
C TYR A 53 -2.79 10.79 7.12
N ARG A 54 -3.85 11.10 7.88
CA ARG A 54 -5.02 11.86 7.41
C ARG A 54 -4.65 13.28 6.99
N ARG A 55 -3.78 13.97 7.72
CA ARG A 55 -3.29 15.30 7.32
C ARG A 55 -2.53 15.25 6.00
N PHE A 56 -1.65 14.28 5.83
CA PHE A 56 -0.88 14.12 4.59
C PHE A 56 -1.79 13.87 3.38
N TYR A 57 -2.65 12.84 3.45
CA TYR A 57 -3.56 12.50 2.35
C TYR A 57 -4.69 13.52 2.17
N GLY A 58 -5.10 14.21 3.23
CA GLY A 58 -6.09 15.27 3.17
C GLY A 58 -5.61 16.53 2.43
N GLY A 59 -4.30 16.74 2.30
CA GLY A 59 -3.73 17.79 1.44
C GLY A 59 -3.55 17.37 -0.03
N LEU A 60 -3.81 16.11 -0.34
CA LEU A 60 -3.75 15.57 -1.70
C LEU A 60 -5.12 15.71 -2.36
N SER A 61 -5.10 16.05 -3.65
CA SER A 61 -6.26 16.00 -4.52
C SER A 61 -6.48 14.57 -5.05
N ALA A 62 -5.38 13.91 -5.46
CA ALA A 62 -5.40 12.53 -5.90
C ALA A 62 -4.06 11.85 -5.61
N VAL A 63 -4.09 10.52 -5.47
CA VAL A 63 -2.88 9.70 -5.44
C VAL A 63 -3.01 8.60 -6.48
N SER A 64 -1.93 8.30 -7.18
CA SER A 64 -1.91 7.27 -8.20
C SER A 64 -0.63 6.45 -8.11
N VAL A 65 -0.71 5.20 -8.55
CA VAL A 65 0.40 4.28 -8.54
C VAL A 65 0.79 3.97 -9.98
N GLU A 66 2.04 4.24 -10.33
CA GLU A 66 2.62 3.96 -11.63
C GLU A 66 3.77 2.97 -11.51
N GLY A 67 3.95 2.14 -12.54
CA GLY A 67 5.08 1.20 -12.62
C GLY A 67 5.18 0.22 -11.45
N ALA A 68 4.05 -0.11 -10.81
CA ALA A 68 4.00 -1.08 -9.72
C ALA A 68 4.44 -2.45 -10.21
N GLN A 69 5.53 -2.95 -9.63
CA GLN A 69 6.14 -4.21 -9.99
C GLN A 69 6.68 -4.89 -8.74
N ALA A 70 6.57 -6.21 -8.67
CA ALA A 70 7.18 -6.96 -7.60
C ALA A 70 8.67 -7.12 -7.86
N VAL A 71 9.49 -6.67 -6.92
CA VAL A 71 10.96 -6.76 -6.96
C VAL A 71 11.50 -7.84 -6.01
N GLY A 72 10.61 -8.58 -5.35
CA GLY A 72 10.93 -9.70 -4.48
C GLY A 72 9.68 -10.49 -4.10
N ALA A 73 9.85 -11.56 -3.31
CA ALA A 73 8.74 -12.43 -2.89
C ALA A 73 7.62 -11.67 -2.16
N ASN A 74 7.98 -10.63 -1.40
CA ASN A 74 7.07 -9.83 -0.57
C ASN A 74 7.32 -8.34 -0.72
N THR A 75 7.95 -7.94 -1.83
CA THR A 75 8.39 -6.58 -2.04
C THR A 75 7.86 -6.07 -3.35
N VAL A 76 7.11 -4.98 -3.28
CA VAL A 76 6.61 -4.25 -4.42
C VAL A 76 7.34 -2.93 -4.50
N GLN A 77 7.71 -2.53 -5.70
CA GLN A 77 8.23 -1.22 -5.96
C GLN A 77 7.30 -0.52 -6.92
N ALA A 78 6.89 0.69 -6.58
CA ALA A 78 6.01 1.49 -7.41
C ALA A 78 6.36 2.96 -7.29
N THR A 79 6.04 3.72 -8.32
CA THR A 79 6.12 5.18 -8.30
C THR A 79 4.77 5.70 -7.84
N ILE A 80 4.76 6.40 -6.71
CA ILE A 80 3.57 7.07 -6.20
C ILE A 80 3.56 8.49 -6.73
N VAL A 81 2.45 8.83 -7.37
CA VAL A 81 2.19 10.15 -7.92
C VAL A 81 1.22 10.85 -6.98
N PHE A 82 1.73 11.80 -6.21
CA PHE A 82 0.98 12.63 -5.28
C PHE A 82 0.56 13.92 -5.99
N GLN A 83 -0.74 14.07 -6.26
CA GLN A 83 -1.30 15.31 -6.78
C GLN A 83 -1.82 16.12 -5.61
N ARG A 84 -1.26 17.30 -5.37
CA ARG A 84 -1.72 18.23 -4.33
C ARG A 84 -2.91 19.05 -4.82
N GLN A 85 -3.71 19.53 -3.88
CA GLN A 85 -4.83 20.44 -4.18
C GLN A 85 -4.35 21.76 -4.81
N ASP A 86 -3.11 22.16 -4.55
CA ASP A 86 -2.46 23.32 -5.18
C ASP A 86 -2.09 23.11 -6.67
N GLY A 87 -2.42 21.96 -7.28
CA GLY A 87 -2.07 21.61 -8.66
C GLY A 87 -0.63 21.10 -8.85
N THR A 88 0.18 21.11 -7.79
CA THR A 88 1.54 20.54 -7.83
C THR A 88 1.48 19.02 -7.78
N THR A 89 2.29 18.34 -8.59
CA THR A 89 2.39 16.88 -8.58
C THR A 89 3.80 16.43 -8.24
N SER A 90 3.94 15.52 -7.26
CA SER A 90 5.20 14.89 -6.89
C SER A 90 5.18 13.42 -7.32
N ARG A 91 6.27 12.96 -7.93
CA ARG A 91 6.46 11.55 -8.30
C ARG A 91 7.60 10.98 -7.48
N GLU A 92 7.32 9.96 -6.70
CA GLU A 92 8.28 9.40 -5.75
C GLU A 92 8.27 7.89 -5.82
N ARG A 93 9.44 7.28 -5.95
CA ARG A 93 9.57 5.83 -5.99
C ARG A 93 9.55 5.28 -4.56
N TYR A 94 8.63 4.38 -4.30
CA TYR A 94 8.51 3.71 -3.02
C TYR A 94 8.69 2.21 -3.16
N ARG A 95 9.26 1.64 -2.11
CA ARG A 95 9.37 0.21 -1.88
C ARG A 95 8.42 -0.16 -0.75
N PHE A 96 7.51 -1.06 -1.06
CA PHE A 96 6.48 -1.58 -0.19
C PHE A 96 6.81 -3.02 0.17
N VAL A 97 6.78 -3.34 1.45
CA VAL A 97 6.89 -4.71 1.94
C VAL A 97 5.50 -5.17 2.33
N VAL A 98 4.95 -6.11 1.57
CA VAL A 98 3.64 -6.70 1.83
C VAL A 98 3.84 -8.03 2.53
N GLY A 99 3.14 -8.25 3.63
CA GLY A 99 3.18 -9.51 4.33
C GLY A 99 1.91 -9.73 5.11
N GLN A 100 1.88 -10.79 5.91
CA GLN A 100 0.72 -11.08 6.75
C GLN A 100 0.96 -10.56 8.16
N ASN A 101 -0.10 -10.10 8.81
CA ASN A 101 -0.08 -9.84 10.25
C ASN A 101 -0.19 -11.16 11.03
N SER A 102 -0.13 -11.07 12.36
CA SER A 102 -0.28 -12.23 13.26
C SER A 102 -1.62 -12.97 13.10
N ASN A 103 -2.63 -12.33 12.49
CA ASN A 103 -3.95 -12.91 12.21
C ASN A 103 -4.05 -13.50 10.79
N GLY A 104 -2.96 -13.56 10.02
CA GLY A 104 -2.95 -14.07 8.64
C GLY A 104 -3.51 -13.11 7.59
N SER A 105 -3.89 -11.89 7.96
CA SER A 105 -4.40 -10.89 7.01
C SER A 105 -3.25 -10.18 6.30
N THR A 106 -3.39 -9.98 4.98
CA THR A 106 -2.39 -9.27 4.16
C THR A 106 -2.41 -7.79 4.50
N ILE A 107 -1.26 -7.28 4.94
CA ILE A 107 -1.04 -5.90 5.35
C ILE A 107 0.25 -5.35 4.73
N LEU A 108 0.33 -4.04 4.63
CA LEU A 108 1.56 -3.33 4.30
C LEU A 108 2.45 -3.31 5.55
N GLN A 109 3.45 -4.18 5.59
CA GLN A 109 4.35 -4.32 6.73
C GLN A 109 5.22 -3.09 6.93
N SER A 110 5.78 -2.57 5.84
CA SER A 110 6.63 -1.38 5.85
C SER A 110 6.63 -0.74 4.47
N PHE A 111 6.92 0.55 4.44
CA PHE A 111 7.16 1.30 3.22
C PHE A 111 8.38 2.19 3.42
N SER A 112 9.23 2.28 2.41
CA SER A 112 10.39 3.16 2.39
C SER A 112 10.53 3.79 1.01
N ARG A 113 11.07 5.01 0.96
CA ARG A 113 11.46 5.62 -0.32
C ARG A 113 12.65 4.84 -0.89
N ALA A 114 12.55 4.50 -2.17
CA ALA A 114 13.58 3.76 -2.92
C ALA A 114 14.62 4.68 -3.56
#